data_AF-H6QA36-F1
#
_entry.id   AF-H6QA36-F1
#
_cell.length_a   1.000
_cell.length_b   1.000
_cell.length_c   1.000
_cell.angle_alpha   90.00
_cell.angle_beta   90.00
_cell.angle_gamma   90.00
#
_symmetry.space_group_name_H-M   'P 1'
#
loop_
_entity.id
_entity.type
_entity.pdbx_description
1 polymer ?
#
loop_
_entity_poly.entity_id
_entity_poly.type
_entity_poly.pdbx_seq_one_letter_code
_entity_poly.pdbx_strand_id
1 'polypeptide(L)'
;MLRCLYSKAEIKVGRLSAEDLGIEGVSCDVAESVKLAVNVDAYRTAIQLYELLQNKFEDIKEVLKGIYSVVRGDDRQLVQKVRNDIEFVEKRVKADLDIAMEIKSYVDDYTIKEALDILFKLYEQYKQVAKDHDLFDDFFPLMLSVEKEGFVWRDTKTDARGRGLKTLSTVYAPALVAMYMLYAYGASDGRDVYLLVEEPEAHAHPVMAHFLGRLALRLAERAEERGYGFHAVFATHSLDFLTGAYGKVSKAYILRRSPDRIYVEGTWDGGSYIPGLSDTGAYQLFTR
;
A
#
# COMPACT_ATOMS: atom_id res chain seq x y z
N MET A 1 8.32 4.42 -12.93
CA MET A 1 7.41 5.58 -12.85
C MET A 1 7.11 5.99 -11.41
N LEU A 2 6.53 5.11 -10.57
CA LEU A 2 6.14 5.48 -9.19
C LEU A 2 7.31 6.04 -8.35
N ARG A 3 8.48 5.39 -8.40
CA ARG A 3 9.71 5.90 -7.76
C ARG A 3 10.10 7.32 -8.20
N CYS A 4 9.81 7.66 -9.45
CA CYS A 4 10.08 8.97 -10.03
C CYS A 4 9.25 10.05 -9.35
N LEU A 5 7.92 9.84 -9.27
CA LEU A 5 6.99 10.73 -8.57
C LEU A 5 7.36 10.85 -7.09
N TYR A 6 7.67 9.72 -6.44
CA TYR A 6 8.09 9.69 -5.04
C TYR A 6 9.36 10.53 -4.80
N SER A 7 10.35 10.46 -5.69
CA SER A 7 11.60 11.22 -5.54
C SER A 7 11.40 12.75 -5.54
N LYS A 8 10.35 13.23 -6.22
CA LYS A 8 10.03 14.65 -6.36
C LYS A 8 9.20 15.21 -5.19
N ALA A 9 8.72 14.35 -4.30
CA ALA A 9 7.90 14.80 -3.19
C ALA A 9 8.72 15.51 -2.10
N GLU A 10 8.18 16.59 -1.53
CA GLU A 10 8.76 17.26 -0.37
C GLU A 10 8.72 16.34 0.86
N ILE A 11 7.56 15.76 1.13
CA ILE A 11 7.34 14.78 2.20
C ILE A 11 7.20 13.40 1.58
N LYS A 12 8.01 12.45 2.04
CA LYS A 12 8.12 11.09 1.51
C LYS A 12 7.79 10.09 2.60
N VAL A 13 6.65 9.42 2.47
CA VAL A 13 6.17 8.40 3.43
C VAL A 13 6.20 7.05 2.75
N GLY A 14 7.10 6.16 3.17
CA GLY A 14 7.28 4.85 2.54
C GLY A 14 8.65 4.25 2.78
N ARG A 15 8.86 3.01 2.29
CA ARG A 15 10.10 2.26 2.51
C ARG A 15 11.24 2.61 1.55
N LEU A 16 10.96 3.31 0.46
CA LEU A 16 11.97 3.65 -0.54
C LEU A 16 12.98 4.65 0.04
N SER A 17 14.23 4.22 0.14
CA SER A 17 15.36 5.05 0.55
C SER A 17 15.95 5.84 -0.63
N ALA A 18 16.81 6.81 -0.37
CA ALA A 18 17.52 7.56 -1.42
C ALA A 18 18.33 6.65 -2.36
N GLU A 19 18.89 5.55 -1.83
CA GLU A 19 19.61 4.53 -2.61
C GLU A 19 18.66 3.76 -3.55
N ASP A 20 17.42 3.53 -3.13
CA ASP A 20 16.39 2.85 -3.96
C ASP A 20 15.83 3.73 -5.09
N LEU A 21 16.09 5.04 -5.03
CA LEU A 21 15.64 6.06 -5.99
C LEU A 21 16.66 6.34 -7.09
N GLY A 22 17.94 6.01 -6.87
CA GLY A 22 19.00 6.13 -7.86
C GLY A 22 19.03 4.91 -8.78
N ILE A 23 18.30 4.95 -9.89
CA ILE A 23 18.49 3.97 -10.98
C ILE A 23 19.39 4.64 -12.03
N GLU A 24 20.59 4.09 -12.23
CA GLU A 24 21.50 4.58 -13.27
C GLU A 24 20.79 4.59 -14.64
N GLY A 25 20.90 5.71 -15.36
CA GLY A 25 20.32 5.89 -16.68
C GLY A 25 18.83 6.27 -16.71
N VAL A 26 18.17 6.49 -15.57
CA VAL A 26 16.76 6.94 -15.53
C VAL A 26 16.68 8.42 -15.13
N SER A 27 16.28 9.27 -16.07
CA SER A 27 16.00 10.69 -15.80
C SER A 27 14.53 10.92 -15.45
N CYS A 28 14.30 11.65 -14.37
CA CYS A 28 12.97 12.00 -13.87
C CYS A 28 12.62 13.45 -14.16
N ASP A 29 11.87 13.67 -15.24
CA ASP A 29 11.43 15.00 -15.69
C ASP A 29 9.92 15.15 -15.45
N VAL A 30 9.57 15.72 -14.30
CA VAL A 30 8.19 15.98 -13.86
C VAL A 30 8.12 17.46 -13.50
N ALA A 31 7.17 18.18 -14.11
CA ALA A 31 7.12 19.65 -14.07
C ALA A 31 6.67 20.25 -12.72
N GLU A 32 6.04 19.46 -11.85
CA GLU A 32 5.43 19.95 -10.60
C GLU A 32 6.07 19.33 -9.35
N SER A 33 6.12 20.13 -8.28
CA SER A 33 6.53 19.69 -6.94
C SER A 33 5.37 18.98 -6.24
N VAL A 34 5.54 17.71 -5.91
CA VAL A 34 4.57 16.93 -5.11
C VAL A 34 4.72 17.29 -3.63
N LYS A 35 3.64 17.62 -2.91
CA LYS A 35 3.76 17.96 -1.48
C LYS A 35 4.01 16.72 -0.63
N LEU A 36 3.15 15.71 -0.75
CA LEU A 36 3.26 14.44 -0.02
C LEU A 36 3.13 13.26 -0.98
N ALA A 37 4.09 12.34 -0.95
CA ALA A 37 3.96 11.04 -1.61
C ALA A 37 3.98 9.90 -0.60
N VAL A 38 3.00 9.02 -0.71
CA VAL A 38 2.84 7.81 0.10
C VAL A 38 3.11 6.61 -0.80
N ASN A 39 4.22 5.91 -0.58
CA ASN A 39 4.52 4.68 -1.31
C ASN A 39 4.11 3.45 -0.50
N VAL A 40 3.23 2.63 -1.09
CA VAL A 40 2.74 1.40 -0.50
C VAL A 40 3.19 0.23 -1.36
N ASP A 41 3.83 -0.73 -0.72
CA ASP A 41 4.20 -2.01 -1.34
C ASP A 41 3.29 -3.09 -0.74
N ALA A 42 2.33 -3.56 -1.53
CA ALA A 42 1.34 -4.55 -1.08
C ALA A 42 1.97 -5.93 -0.79
N TYR A 43 3.15 -6.23 -1.33
CA TYR A 43 3.87 -7.49 -1.11
C TYR A 43 4.83 -7.44 0.08
N ARG A 44 5.38 -6.27 0.41
CA ARG A 44 6.44 -6.13 1.43
C ARG A 44 5.90 -5.74 2.79
N THR A 45 5.08 -6.60 3.37
CA THR A 45 4.66 -6.47 4.76
C THR A 45 5.63 -7.21 5.69
N ALA A 46 6.55 -6.48 6.33
CA ALA A 46 7.37 -7.04 7.41
C ALA A 46 6.69 -6.89 8.78
N ILE A 47 5.56 -6.19 8.84
CA ILE A 47 4.84 -5.91 10.07
C ILE A 47 4.44 -7.17 10.84
N GLN A 48 4.00 -8.24 10.17
CA GLN A 48 3.68 -9.50 10.85
C GLN A 48 4.91 -10.09 11.54
N LEU A 49 6.08 -9.98 10.89
CA LEU A 49 7.34 -10.41 11.48
C LEU A 49 7.72 -9.53 12.68
N TYR A 50 7.53 -8.22 12.61
CA TYR A 50 7.73 -7.34 13.78
C TYR A 50 6.83 -7.72 14.95
N GLU A 51 5.53 -7.91 14.71
CA GLU A 51 4.59 -8.25 15.78
C GLU A 51 4.89 -9.62 16.42
N LEU A 52 5.46 -10.56 15.66
CA LEU A 52 5.91 -11.86 16.16
C LEU A 52 7.21 -11.74 16.98
N LEU A 53 8.10 -10.81 16.64
CA LEU A 53 9.44 -10.70 17.22
C LEU A 53 9.58 -9.62 18.30
N GLN A 54 8.66 -8.65 18.40
CA GLN A 54 8.80 -7.49 19.30
C GLN A 54 9.12 -7.88 20.76
N ASN A 55 8.37 -8.84 21.33
CA ASN A 55 8.62 -9.31 22.70
C ASN A 55 9.99 -10.00 22.81
N LYS A 56 10.43 -10.72 21.76
CA LYS A 56 11.76 -11.33 21.74
C LYS A 56 12.87 -10.28 21.67
N PHE A 57 12.67 -9.19 20.93
CA PHE A 57 13.63 -8.09 20.91
C PHE A 57 13.74 -7.42 22.29
N GLU A 58 12.63 -7.22 22.99
CA GLU A 58 12.62 -6.70 24.36
C GLU A 58 13.36 -7.65 25.33
N ASP A 59 13.05 -8.95 25.29
CA ASP A 59 13.72 -9.95 26.12
C ASP A 59 15.25 -9.94 25.91
N ILE A 60 15.69 -9.91 24.65
CA ILE A 60 17.12 -9.91 24.33
C ILE A 60 17.77 -8.59 24.80
N LYS A 61 17.11 -7.44 24.63
CA LYS A 61 17.63 -6.15 25.10
C LYS A 61 17.80 -6.11 26.62
N GLU A 62 16.84 -6.64 27.37
CA GLU A 62 16.94 -6.75 28.83
C GLU A 62 18.11 -7.66 29.25
N VAL A 63 18.28 -8.82 28.60
CA VAL A 63 19.44 -9.70 28.85
C VAL A 63 20.76 -8.99 28.54
N LEU A 64 20.87 -8.30 27.40
CA LEU A 64 22.07 -7.58 27.00
C LEU A 64 22.40 -6.44 27.97
N LYS A 65 21.38 -5.72 28.48
CA LYS A 65 21.56 -4.68 29.50
C LYS A 65 22.14 -5.26 30.79
N GLY A 66 21.67 -6.44 31.21
CA GLY A 66 22.25 -7.21 32.31
C GLY A 66 23.72 -7.55 32.07
N ILE A 67 24.05 -8.16 30.93
CA ILE A 67 25.43 -8.55 30.57
C ILE A 67 26.35 -7.33 30.52
N TYR A 68 25.90 -6.24 29.88
CA TYR A 68 26.67 -5.00 29.72
C TYR A 68 27.13 -4.39 31.06
N SER A 69 26.36 -4.62 32.14
CA SER A 69 26.72 -4.14 33.48
C SER A 69 27.86 -4.92 34.14
N VAL A 70 28.15 -6.14 33.66
CA VAL A 70 29.10 -7.07 34.28
C VAL A 70 30.40 -7.21 33.48
N VAL A 71 30.33 -7.14 32.14
CA VAL A 71 31.48 -7.33 31.25
C VAL A 71 32.33 -6.05 31.09
N ARG A 72 33.61 -6.22 30.72
CA ARG A 72 34.58 -5.11 30.53
C ARG A 72 35.38 -5.31 29.24
N GLY A 73 36.05 -4.26 28.78
CA GLY A 73 36.94 -4.32 27.61
C GLY A 73 36.19 -4.71 26.33
N ASP A 74 36.80 -5.61 25.55
CA ASP A 74 36.30 -6.02 24.23
C ASP A 74 34.94 -6.72 24.29
N ASP A 75 34.65 -7.47 25.37
CA ASP A 75 33.33 -8.11 25.58
C ASP A 75 32.20 -7.08 25.66
N ARG A 76 32.50 -5.90 26.22
CA ARG A 76 31.52 -4.80 26.31
C ARG A 76 31.23 -4.20 24.93
N GLN A 77 32.23 -4.15 24.05
CA GLN A 77 32.06 -3.71 22.66
C GLN A 77 31.21 -4.72 21.88
N LEU A 78 31.43 -6.03 22.09
CA LEU A 78 30.63 -7.09 21.48
C LEU A 78 29.16 -6.99 21.89
N VAL A 79 28.86 -6.81 23.17
CA VAL A 79 27.47 -6.62 23.65
C VAL A 79 26.82 -5.40 23.03
N GLN A 80 27.55 -4.28 22.91
CA GLN A 80 27.03 -3.08 22.25
C GLN A 80 26.77 -3.32 20.77
N LYS A 81 27.64 -4.06 20.07
CA LYS A 81 27.44 -4.42 18.67
C LYS A 81 26.16 -5.24 18.48
N VAL A 82 25.96 -6.29 19.27
CA VAL A 82 24.74 -7.12 19.20
C VAL A 82 23.49 -6.28 19.47
N ARG A 83 23.55 -5.37 20.46
CA ARG A 83 22.45 -4.45 20.73
C ARG A 83 22.13 -3.57 19.52
N ASN A 84 23.16 -2.98 18.89
CA ASN A 84 22.98 -2.13 17.70
C ASN A 84 22.40 -2.94 16.52
N ASP A 85 22.85 -4.19 16.34
CA ASP A 85 22.35 -5.07 15.28
C ASP A 85 20.86 -5.41 15.50
N ILE A 86 20.44 -5.64 16.75
CA ILE A 86 19.02 -5.86 17.10
C ILE A 86 18.18 -4.61 16.86
N GLU A 87 18.65 -3.45 17.34
CA GLU A 87 17.96 -2.17 17.13
C GLU A 87 17.84 -1.85 15.64
N PHE A 88 18.85 -2.19 14.83
CA PHE A 88 18.80 -2.08 13.39
C PHE A 88 17.72 -2.97 12.77
N VAL A 89 17.67 -4.26 13.13
CA VAL A 89 16.67 -5.21 12.61
C VAL A 89 15.26 -4.79 13.03
N GLU A 90 15.06 -4.49 14.31
CA GLU A 90 13.78 -4.05 14.87
C GLU A 90 13.26 -2.81 14.15
N LYS A 91 14.10 -1.79 13.94
CA LYS A 91 13.74 -0.58 13.18
C LYS A 91 13.27 -0.91 11.77
N ARG A 92 13.92 -1.88 11.09
CA ARG A 92 13.55 -2.27 9.73
C ARG A 92 12.23 -3.02 9.66
N VAL A 93 11.94 -3.91 10.61
CA VAL A 93 10.67 -4.65 10.62
C VAL A 93 9.51 -3.80 11.14
N LYS A 94 9.77 -2.84 12.05
CA LYS A 94 8.77 -1.89 12.57
C LYS A 94 8.35 -0.82 11.55
N ALA A 95 9.16 -0.59 10.52
CA ALA A 95 8.97 0.49 9.56
C ALA A 95 7.54 0.60 9.00
N ASP A 96 6.83 -0.52 8.81
CA ASP A 96 5.44 -0.50 8.33
C ASP A 96 4.46 0.19 9.29
N LEU A 97 4.65 -0.02 10.59
CA LEU A 97 3.86 0.63 11.63
C LEU A 97 4.15 2.12 11.66
N ASP A 98 5.44 2.49 11.60
CA ASP A 98 5.86 3.89 11.64
C ASP A 98 5.35 4.64 10.39
N ILE A 99 5.42 4.04 9.20
CA ILE A 99 4.88 4.60 7.95
C ILE A 99 3.36 4.79 8.03
N ALA A 100 2.61 3.78 8.51
CA ALA A 100 1.16 3.87 8.67
C ALA A 100 0.77 4.96 9.68
N MET A 101 1.49 5.06 10.79
CA MET A 101 1.29 6.11 11.81
C MET A 101 1.63 7.50 11.27
N GLU A 102 2.68 7.61 10.47
CA GLU A 102 3.10 8.88 9.85
C GLU A 102 2.02 9.40 8.90
N ILE A 103 1.51 8.58 7.98
CA ILE A 103 0.43 9.04 7.10
C ILE A 103 -0.84 9.38 7.89
N LYS A 104 -1.20 8.57 8.91
CA LYS A 104 -2.36 8.84 9.77
C LYS A 104 -2.22 10.18 10.51
N SER A 105 -1.00 10.62 10.82
CA SER A 105 -0.77 11.91 11.49
C SER A 105 -1.13 13.14 10.64
N TYR A 106 -1.27 12.97 9.33
CA TYR A 106 -1.68 14.02 8.39
C TYR A 106 -3.17 14.03 8.10
N VAL A 107 -3.91 13.05 8.60
CA VAL A 107 -5.33 12.88 8.32
C VAL A 107 -6.16 13.86 9.12
N ASP A 108 -7.12 14.50 8.46
CA ASP A 108 -8.16 15.30 9.09
C ASP A 108 -9.44 14.47 9.37
N ASP A 109 -10.07 14.72 10.52
CA ASP A 109 -11.24 13.97 11.01
C ASP A 109 -12.46 14.11 10.10
N TYR A 110 -12.67 15.28 9.47
CA TYR A 110 -13.78 15.49 8.55
C TYR A 110 -13.55 14.72 7.24
N THR A 111 -12.34 14.85 6.70
CA THR A 111 -11.96 14.26 5.41
C THR A 111 -11.89 12.72 5.48
N ILE A 112 -11.39 12.15 6.58
CA ILE A 112 -11.39 10.69 6.77
C ILE A 112 -12.79 10.12 6.95
N LYS A 113 -13.67 10.86 7.64
CA LYS A 113 -15.07 10.45 7.78
C LYS A 113 -15.75 10.39 6.41
N GLU A 114 -15.50 11.37 5.54
CA GLU A 114 -16.00 11.33 4.18
C GLU A 114 -15.47 10.12 3.38
N ALA A 115 -14.18 9.80 3.52
CA ALA A 115 -13.60 8.61 2.90
C ALA A 115 -14.27 7.31 3.38
N LEU A 116 -14.52 7.19 4.69
CA LEU A 116 -15.21 6.05 5.28
C LEU A 116 -16.67 5.96 4.80
N ASP A 117 -17.37 7.08 4.69
CA ASP A 117 -18.74 7.12 4.14
C ASP A 117 -18.78 6.62 2.69
N ILE A 118 -17.77 6.96 1.87
CA ILE A 118 -17.63 6.44 0.50
C ILE A 118 -17.41 4.93 0.51
N LEU A 119 -16.48 4.43 1.34
CA LEU A 119 -16.21 3.02 1.50
C LEU A 119 -17.47 2.22 1.87
N PHE A 120 -18.21 2.68 2.89
CA PHE A 120 -19.41 1.98 3.35
C PHE A 120 -20.55 2.03 2.35
N LYS A 121 -20.75 3.16 1.65
CA LYS A 121 -21.73 3.24 0.55
C LYS A 121 -21.39 2.26 -0.56
N LEU A 122 -20.11 2.15 -0.93
CA LEU A 122 -19.65 1.23 -1.95
C LEU A 122 -19.82 -0.24 -1.50
N TYR A 123 -19.50 -0.53 -0.24
CA TYR A 123 -19.71 -1.85 0.36
C TYR A 123 -21.17 -2.29 0.27
N GLU A 124 -22.12 -1.44 0.69
CA GLU A 124 -23.55 -1.78 0.63
C GLU A 124 -24.03 -1.96 -0.82
N GLN A 125 -23.51 -1.19 -1.78
CA GLN A 125 -23.81 -1.38 -3.21
C GLN A 125 -23.37 -2.76 -3.70
N TYR A 126 -22.12 -3.16 -3.41
CA TYR A 126 -21.62 -4.48 -3.83
C TYR A 126 -22.35 -5.61 -3.12
N LYS A 127 -22.69 -5.44 -1.85
CA LYS A 127 -23.45 -6.42 -1.07
C LYS A 127 -24.83 -6.65 -1.67
N GLN A 128 -25.50 -5.58 -2.09
CA GLN A 128 -26.79 -5.67 -2.77
C GLN A 128 -26.66 -6.39 -4.13
N VAL A 129 -25.68 -6.02 -4.95
CA VAL A 129 -25.41 -6.68 -6.24
C VAL A 129 -25.08 -8.16 -6.05
N ALA A 130 -24.24 -8.50 -5.06
CA ALA A 130 -23.88 -9.88 -4.78
C ALA A 130 -25.11 -10.72 -4.39
N LYS A 131 -26.01 -10.15 -3.59
CA LYS A 131 -27.27 -10.79 -3.21
C LYS A 131 -28.22 -10.99 -4.40
N ASP A 132 -28.34 -9.98 -5.28
CA ASP A 132 -29.28 -10.01 -6.40
C ASP A 132 -28.84 -10.97 -7.52
N HIS A 133 -27.53 -11.26 -7.59
CA HIS A 133 -26.93 -12.07 -8.67
C HIS A 133 -26.25 -13.36 -8.18
N ASP A 134 -26.41 -13.73 -6.90
CA ASP A 134 -25.77 -14.90 -6.27
C ASP A 134 -24.25 -14.96 -6.51
N LEU A 135 -23.58 -13.80 -6.34
CA LEU A 135 -22.14 -13.66 -6.56
C LEU A 135 -21.36 -13.83 -5.26
N PHE A 136 -20.05 -14.06 -5.41
CA PHE A 136 -19.09 -14.07 -4.32
C PHE A 136 -19.24 -12.79 -3.46
N ASP A 137 -19.63 -12.98 -2.20
CA ASP A 137 -19.99 -11.92 -1.26
C ASP A 137 -18.83 -11.53 -0.32
N ASP A 138 -17.66 -12.14 -0.50
CA ASP A 138 -16.45 -11.89 0.28
C ASP A 138 -15.46 -10.97 -0.46
N PHE A 139 -16.00 -9.88 -0.99
CA PHE A 139 -15.27 -8.89 -1.80
C PHE A 139 -14.69 -7.73 -0.96
N PHE A 140 -15.13 -7.58 0.29
CA PHE A 140 -14.73 -6.46 1.12
C PHE A 140 -13.48 -6.81 1.91
N PRO A 141 -12.38 -6.04 1.75
CA PRO A 141 -11.19 -6.30 2.54
C PRO A 141 -11.48 -6.01 4.02
N LEU A 142 -10.81 -6.73 4.93
CA LEU A 142 -10.81 -6.40 6.37
C LEU A 142 -10.63 -4.88 6.57
N MET A 143 -11.35 -4.27 7.50
CA MET A 143 -11.04 -2.87 7.83
C MET A 143 -9.79 -2.86 8.68
N LEU A 144 -8.78 -2.11 8.26
CA LEU A 144 -7.57 -1.86 9.04
C LEU A 144 -7.51 -0.42 9.54
N SER A 145 -6.93 -0.26 10.72
CA SER A 145 -6.52 1.03 11.26
C SER A 145 -5.23 0.81 12.06
N VAL A 146 -4.45 1.88 12.19
CA VAL A 146 -3.20 1.85 12.95
C VAL A 146 -3.35 2.58 14.30
N GLU A 147 -2.84 1.99 15.37
CA GLU A 147 -2.74 2.55 16.72
C GLU A 147 -1.27 2.56 17.16
N LYS A 148 -0.97 3.23 18.28
CA LYS A 148 0.41 3.30 18.81
C LYS A 148 0.97 1.92 19.13
N GLU A 149 0.11 1.01 19.56
CA GLU A 149 0.42 -0.35 19.97
C GLU A 149 0.46 -1.35 18.80
N GLY A 150 0.11 -0.91 17.58
CA GLY A 150 0.07 -1.77 16.39
C GLY A 150 -1.20 -1.61 15.58
N PHE A 151 -1.47 -2.56 14.70
CA PHE A 151 -2.66 -2.53 13.85
C PHE A 151 -3.88 -3.09 14.57
N VAL A 152 -5.04 -2.55 14.25
CA VAL A 152 -6.35 -3.09 14.66
C VAL A 152 -7.15 -3.40 13.42
N TRP A 153 -7.96 -4.45 13.51
CA TRP A 153 -8.76 -4.91 12.39
C TRP A 153 -10.18 -5.25 12.79
N ARG A 154 -11.10 -5.05 11.84
CA ARG A 154 -12.50 -5.45 11.94
C ARG A 154 -12.92 -6.16 10.65
N ASP A 155 -13.47 -7.35 10.80
CA ASP A 155 -14.19 -8.05 9.75
C ASP A 155 -15.63 -7.54 9.73
N THR A 156 -16.06 -6.95 8.62
CA THR A 156 -17.42 -6.41 8.48
C THR A 156 -18.46 -7.48 8.22
N LYS A 157 -18.06 -8.67 7.74
CA LYS A 157 -18.95 -9.80 7.48
C LYS A 157 -19.31 -10.53 8.77
N THR A 158 -18.33 -10.77 9.62
CA THR A 158 -18.52 -11.51 10.89
C THR A 158 -18.67 -10.62 12.12
N ASP A 159 -18.43 -9.31 11.99
CA ASP A 159 -18.21 -8.35 13.08
C ASP A 159 -17.07 -8.73 14.04
N ALA A 160 -16.23 -9.71 13.66
CA ALA A 160 -15.04 -10.06 14.42
C ALA A 160 -14.05 -8.89 14.44
N ARG A 161 -13.33 -8.75 15.55
CA ARG A 161 -12.35 -7.69 15.77
C ARG A 161 -11.10 -8.27 16.39
N GLY A 162 -9.95 -7.70 16.08
CA GLY A 162 -8.70 -8.10 16.68
C GLY A 162 -7.65 -7.01 16.69
N ARG A 163 -6.57 -7.30 17.42
CA ARG A 163 -5.36 -6.48 17.49
C ARG A 163 -4.19 -7.30 16.96
N GLY A 164 -3.35 -6.63 16.20
CA GLY A 164 -2.23 -7.23 15.47
C GLY A 164 -2.67 -7.98 14.21
N LEU A 165 -1.75 -8.05 13.27
CA LEU A 165 -1.84 -8.76 12.00
C LEU A 165 -1.25 -10.17 12.09
N LYS A 166 -0.56 -10.55 13.18
CA LYS A 166 0.10 -11.86 13.36
C LYS A 166 -0.80 -13.09 13.11
N THR A 167 -2.10 -12.98 13.33
CA THR A 167 -3.07 -14.07 13.14
C THR A 167 -3.79 -14.04 11.80
N LEU A 168 -3.57 -12.99 11.00
CA LEU A 168 -4.19 -12.86 9.68
C LEU A 168 -3.33 -13.58 8.62
N SER A 169 -3.97 -14.18 7.63
CA SER A 169 -3.26 -14.63 6.43
C SER A 169 -2.83 -13.43 5.59
N THR A 170 -1.87 -13.57 4.68
CA THR A 170 -1.40 -12.48 3.80
C THR A 170 -2.49 -11.83 2.94
N VAL A 171 -3.70 -12.39 2.92
CA VAL A 171 -4.92 -11.85 2.30
C VAL A 171 -5.38 -10.53 2.97
N TYR A 172 -4.72 -10.04 4.03
CA TYR A 172 -4.93 -8.67 4.53
C TYR A 172 -4.21 -7.59 3.69
N ALA A 173 -3.36 -7.94 2.72
CA ALA A 173 -2.67 -6.95 1.87
C ALA A 173 -3.64 -5.98 1.13
N PRO A 174 -4.76 -6.44 0.53
CA PRO A 174 -5.81 -5.57 -0.01
C PRO A 174 -6.38 -4.59 1.02
N ALA A 175 -6.48 -5.00 2.28
CA ALA A 175 -6.95 -4.16 3.36
C ALA A 175 -5.96 -3.05 3.74
N LEU A 176 -4.66 -3.32 3.66
CA LEU A 176 -3.64 -2.28 3.82
C LEU A 176 -3.77 -1.23 2.72
N VAL A 177 -3.91 -1.68 1.48
CA VAL A 177 -4.08 -0.78 0.32
C VAL A 177 -5.31 0.10 0.52
N ALA A 178 -6.45 -0.47 0.91
CA ALA A 178 -7.65 0.30 1.24
C ALA A 178 -7.40 1.31 2.37
N MET A 179 -6.75 0.91 3.46
CA MET A 179 -6.40 1.81 4.57
C MET A 179 -5.54 2.99 4.10
N TYR A 180 -4.52 2.75 3.27
CA TYR A 180 -3.69 3.81 2.71
C TYR A 180 -4.45 4.71 1.73
N MET A 181 -5.40 4.19 0.95
CA MET A 181 -6.31 5.01 0.14
C MET A 181 -7.12 5.97 1.01
N LEU A 182 -7.70 5.48 2.11
CA LEU A 182 -8.48 6.30 3.04
C LEU A 182 -7.61 7.36 3.72
N TYR A 183 -6.42 7.00 4.19
CA TYR A 183 -5.53 7.96 4.86
C TYR A 183 -4.95 8.99 3.89
N ALA A 184 -4.56 8.59 2.68
CA ALA A 184 -4.08 9.54 1.67
C ALA A 184 -5.18 10.52 1.25
N TYR A 185 -6.42 10.05 1.08
CA TYR A 185 -7.57 10.93 0.88
C TYR A 185 -7.79 11.85 2.09
N GLY A 186 -7.78 11.29 3.30
CA GLY A 186 -7.93 12.01 4.56
C GLY A 186 -6.91 13.13 4.78
N ALA A 187 -5.74 13.05 4.13
CA ALA A 187 -4.66 14.03 4.22
C ALA A 187 -4.64 15.05 3.06
N SER A 188 -5.62 14.99 2.14
CA SER A 188 -5.59 15.73 0.87
C SER A 188 -6.31 17.08 0.87
N ASP A 189 -6.99 17.45 1.95
CA ASP A 189 -7.58 18.78 2.08
C ASP A 189 -6.48 19.85 2.22
N GLY A 190 -6.45 20.79 1.27
CA GLY A 190 -5.40 21.81 1.17
C GLY A 190 -3.99 21.27 0.84
N ARG A 191 -3.87 20.03 0.35
CA ARG A 191 -2.57 19.39 0.08
C ARG A 191 -2.60 18.45 -1.11
N ASP A 192 -1.58 18.55 -1.97
CA ASP A 192 -1.35 17.56 -3.03
C ASP A 192 -0.70 16.29 -2.46
N VAL A 193 -1.49 15.22 -2.42
CA VAL A 193 -1.14 13.89 -1.89
C VAL A 193 -1.17 12.87 -3.01
N TYR A 194 -0.02 12.23 -3.25
CA TYR A 194 0.13 11.14 -4.22
C TYR A 194 0.25 9.81 -3.49
N LEU A 195 -0.78 8.97 -3.61
CA LEU A 195 -0.71 7.57 -3.24
C LEU A 195 -0.12 6.76 -4.40
N LEU A 196 0.99 6.06 -4.16
CA LEU A 196 1.76 5.33 -5.16
C LEU A 196 1.81 3.85 -4.76
N VAL A 197 1.08 2.99 -5.47
CA VAL A 197 0.95 1.57 -5.10
C VAL A 197 1.35 0.66 -6.26
N GLU A 198 2.23 -0.30 -5.96
CA GLU A 198 2.53 -1.42 -6.86
C GLU A 198 1.64 -2.61 -6.49
N GLU A 199 0.95 -3.15 -7.50
CA GLU A 199 0.10 -4.35 -7.41
C GLU A 199 -0.93 -4.26 -6.27
N PRO A 200 -1.84 -3.25 -6.31
CA PRO A 200 -2.79 -2.97 -5.24
C PRO A 200 -3.72 -4.15 -4.89
N GLU A 201 -3.88 -5.09 -5.82
CA GLU A 201 -4.70 -6.29 -5.72
C GLU A 201 -3.93 -7.53 -5.25
N ALA A 202 -2.67 -7.41 -4.80
CA ALA A 202 -1.89 -8.55 -4.33
C ALA A 202 -2.70 -9.39 -3.31
N HIS A 203 -2.82 -10.70 -3.58
CA HIS A 203 -3.61 -11.66 -2.79
C HIS A 203 -5.14 -11.45 -2.78
N ALA A 204 -5.68 -10.53 -3.60
CA ALA A 204 -7.11 -10.31 -3.72
C ALA A 204 -7.77 -11.34 -4.65
N HIS A 205 -9.02 -11.72 -4.31
CA HIS A 205 -9.92 -12.33 -5.27
C HIS A 205 -10.33 -11.30 -6.35
N PRO A 206 -10.61 -11.69 -7.61
CA PRO A 206 -11.00 -10.76 -8.68
C PRO A 206 -12.07 -9.72 -8.30
N VAL A 207 -13.12 -10.14 -7.59
CA VAL A 207 -14.18 -9.21 -7.15
C VAL A 207 -13.68 -8.18 -6.13
N MET A 208 -12.75 -8.58 -5.24
CA MET A 208 -12.10 -7.67 -4.29
C MET A 208 -11.14 -6.72 -5.01
N ALA A 209 -10.41 -7.19 -6.02
CA ALA A 209 -9.57 -6.34 -6.87
C ALA A 209 -10.40 -5.26 -7.57
N HIS A 210 -11.53 -5.64 -8.16
CA HIS A 210 -12.48 -4.70 -8.77
C HIS A 210 -13.07 -3.72 -7.74
N PHE A 211 -13.40 -4.19 -6.53
CA PHE A 211 -13.84 -3.32 -5.43
C PHE A 211 -12.78 -2.27 -5.06
N LEU A 212 -11.51 -2.66 -4.92
CA LEU A 212 -10.41 -1.75 -4.62
C LEU A 212 -10.22 -0.69 -5.71
N GLY A 213 -10.25 -1.11 -6.98
CA GLY A 213 -10.19 -0.18 -8.10
C GLY A 213 -11.34 0.82 -8.05
N ARG A 214 -12.57 0.34 -7.78
CA ARG A 214 -13.75 1.19 -7.67
C ARG A 214 -13.69 2.14 -6.47
N LEU A 215 -13.14 1.70 -5.34
CA LEU A 215 -12.91 2.55 -4.18
C LEU A 215 -11.97 3.72 -4.54
N ALA A 216 -10.84 3.42 -5.18
CA ALA A 216 -9.88 4.44 -5.60
C ALA A 216 -10.52 5.47 -6.54
N LEU A 217 -11.29 5.01 -7.52
CA LEU A 217 -12.03 5.88 -8.43
C LEU A 217 -13.03 6.78 -7.67
N ARG A 218 -13.83 6.21 -6.76
CA ARG A 218 -14.83 6.99 -6.01
C ARG A 218 -14.19 8.06 -5.12
N LEU A 219 -13.05 7.74 -4.51
CA LEU A 219 -12.27 8.72 -3.74
C LEU A 219 -11.74 9.82 -4.66
N ALA A 220 -11.20 9.48 -5.84
CA ALA A 220 -10.71 10.47 -6.80
C ALA A 220 -11.82 11.38 -7.36
N GLU A 221 -12.98 10.81 -7.73
CA GLU A 221 -14.15 11.58 -8.17
C GLU A 221 -14.58 12.57 -7.09
N ARG A 222 -14.65 12.10 -5.83
CA ARG A 222 -15.01 12.97 -4.72
C ARG A 222 -13.98 14.06 -4.45
N ALA A 223 -12.70 13.73 -4.53
CA ALA A 223 -11.64 14.70 -4.34
C ALA A 223 -11.71 15.82 -5.39
N GLU A 224 -11.96 15.50 -6.66
CA GLU A 224 -12.16 16.49 -7.72
C GLU A 224 -13.38 17.38 -7.43
N GLU A 225 -14.52 16.80 -7.02
CA GLU A 225 -15.72 17.55 -6.63
C GLU A 225 -15.47 18.52 -5.46
N ARG A 226 -14.60 18.15 -4.52
CA ARG A 226 -14.27 18.94 -3.33
C ARG A 226 -13.11 19.91 -3.54
N GLY A 227 -12.33 19.75 -4.61
CA GLY A 227 -11.09 20.47 -4.82
C GLY A 227 -9.95 19.99 -3.90
N TYR A 228 -9.98 18.73 -3.46
CA TYR A 228 -8.90 18.11 -2.69
C TYR A 228 -7.77 17.62 -3.60
N GLY A 229 -6.53 17.71 -3.14
CA GLY A 229 -5.34 17.31 -3.90
C GLY A 229 -5.06 15.80 -3.86
N PHE A 230 -6.08 14.93 -3.94
CA PHE A 230 -5.87 13.49 -3.86
C PHE A 230 -5.58 12.89 -5.25
N HIS A 231 -4.42 12.25 -5.39
CA HIS A 231 -4.01 11.55 -6.60
C HIS A 231 -3.60 10.11 -6.25
N ALA A 232 -4.20 9.13 -6.93
CA ALA A 232 -3.85 7.74 -6.75
C ALA A 232 -3.25 7.17 -8.05
N VAL A 233 -2.01 6.68 -7.97
CA VAL A 233 -1.27 6.14 -9.10
C VAL A 233 -0.90 4.68 -8.81
N PHE A 234 -1.44 3.80 -9.65
CA PHE A 234 -1.29 2.36 -9.51
C PHE A 234 -0.45 1.79 -10.66
N ALA A 235 0.42 0.83 -10.35
CA ALA A 235 1.00 -0.07 -11.34
C ALA A 235 0.42 -1.47 -11.08
N THR A 236 -0.26 -2.05 -12.06
CA THR A 236 -1.01 -3.29 -11.91
C THR A 236 -1.00 -4.11 -13.20
N HIS A 237 -1.12 -5.43 -13.07
CA HIS A 237 -1.43 -6.34 -14.16
C HIS A 237 -2.84 -6.95 -14.05
N SER A 238 -3.66 -6.52 -13.09
CA SER A 238 -5.03 -7.00 -12.93
C SER A 238 -6.02 -6.20 -13.77
N LEU A 239 -6.65 -6.90 -14.70
CA LEU A 239 -7.78 -6.34 -15.45
C LEU A 239 -8.98 -6.08 -14.54
N ASP A 240 -9.19 -6.88 -13.49
CA ASP A 240 -10.28 -6.70 -12.53
C ASP A 240 -10.12 -5.38 -11.74
N PHE A 241 -8.90 -5.10 -11.24
CA PHE A 241 -8.62 -3.82 -10.61
C PHE A 241 -8.78 -2.67 -11.61
N LEU A 242 -8.20 -2.80 -12.81
CA LEU A 242 -8.23 -1.76 -13.84
C LEU A 242 -9.65 -1.39 -14.27
N THR A 243 -10.52 -2.39 -14.45
CA THR A 243 -11.94 -2.20 -14.77
C THR A 243 -12.71 -1.55 -13.62
N GLY A 244 -12.36 -1.88 -12.37
CA GLY A 244 -12.87 -1.20 -11.18
C GLY A 244 -12.48 0.27 -11.14
N ALA A 245 -11.22 0.59 -11.46
CA ALA A 245 -10.65 1.93 -11.44
C ALA A 245 -11.01 2.79 -12.66
N TYR A 246 -11.66 2.23 -13.68
CA TYR A 246 -12.04 2.96 -14.89
C TYR A 246 -13.23 3.89 -14.66
N GLY A 247 -13.06 5.17 -15.03
CA GLY A 247 -14.07 6.21 -14.91
C GLY A 247 -13.63 7.56 -15.50
N LYS A 248 -14.43 8.61 -15.27
CA LYS A 248 -14.23 9.92 -15.90
C LYS A 248 -12.92 10.62 -15.52
N VAL A 249 -12.49 10.40 -14.27
CA VAL A 249 -11.35 11.08 -13.66
C VAL A 249 -10.08 10.24 -13.70
N SER A 250 -10.14 9.03 -14.25
CA SER A 250 -9.00 8.11 -14.32
C SER A 250 -8.44 8.02 -15.73
N LYS A 251 -7.14 7.73 -15.80
CA LYS A 251 -6.42 7.44 -17.05
C LYS A 251 -5.58 6.20 -16.83
N ALA A 252 -5.62 5.30 -17.79
CA ALA A 252 -4.84 4.07 -17.78
C ALA A 252 -3.83 4.10 -18.93
N TYR A 253 -2.56 3.89 -18.62
CA TYR A 253 -1.47 3.87 -19.61
C TYR A 253 -0.91 2.45 -19.72
N ILE A 254 -0.75 1.99 -20.95
CA ILE A 254 -0.14 0.70 -21.26
C ILE A 254 1.35 0.92 -21.41
N LEU A 255 2.14 0.34 -20.51
CA LEU A 255 3.59 0.41 -20.56
C LEU A 255 4.14 -0.84 -21.26
N ARG A 256 5.03 -0.64 -22.24
CA ARG A 256 5.81 -1.70 -22.87
C ARG A 256 7.29 -1.48 -22.67
N ARG A 257 8.03 -2.59 -22.71
CA ARG A 257 9.49 -2.63 -22.67
C ARG A 257 10.02 -3.23 -23.97
N SER A 258 10.97 -2.55 -24.58
CA SER A 258 11.87 -3.08 -25.60
C SER A 258 13.28 -3.26 -25.01
N PRO A 259 14.23 -3.91 -25.71
CA PRO A 259 15.59 -4.10 -25.19
C PRO A 259 16.29 -2.80 -24.76
N ASP A 260 15.92 -1.68 -25.38
CA ASP A 260 16.54 -0.37 -25.26
C ASP A 260 15.75 0.64 -24.40
N ARG A 261 14.45 0.44 -24.17
CA ARG A 261 13.61 1.43 -23.45
C ARG A 261 12.31 0.86 -22.86
N ILE A 262 11.76 1.61 -21.91
CA ILE A 262 10.36 1.49 -21.44
C ILE A 262 9.60 2.69 -21.99
N TYR A 263 8.41 2.47 -22.57
CA TYR A 263 7.60 3.52 -23.18
C TYR A 263 6.11 3.29 -22.98
N VAL A 264 5.32 4.36 -23.11
CA VAL A 264 3.86 4.28 -23.16
C VAL A 264 3.47 3.86 -24.57
N GLU A 265 2.88 2.68 -24.72
CA GLU A 265 2.36 2.19 -26.00
C GLU A 265 1.04 2.88 -26.37
N GLY A 266 0.20 3.14 -25.36
CA GLY A 266 -1.09 3.77 -25.56
C GLY A 266 -1.84 4.00 -24.25
N THR A 267 -3.03 4.58 -24.37
CA THR A 267 -4.00 4.71 -23.28
C THR A 267 -5.07 3.65 -23.42
N TRP A 268 -5.46 3.02 -22.31
CA TRP A 268 -6.56 2.06 -22.30
C TRP A 268 -7.91 2.79 -22.18
N ASP A 269 -8.87 2.39 -23.02
CA ASP A 269 -10.16 3.04 -23.22
C ASP A 269 -11.32 2.41 -22.43
N GLY A 270 -11.02 1.47 -21.53
CA GLY A 270 -12.02 0.80 -20.70
C GLY A 270 -12.71 -0.39 -21.34
N GLY A 271 -12.54 -0.63 -22.65
CA GLY A 271 -13.31 -1.64 -23.39
C GLY A 271 -12.50 -2.82 -23.92
N SER A 272 -11.20 -2.64 -24.15
CA SER A 272 -10.38 -3.65 -24.82
C SER A 272 -9.69 -4.59 -23.83
N TYR A 273 -9.84 -5.90 -23.97
CA TYR A 273 -8.91 -6.84 -23.31
C TYR A 273 -7.47 -6.47 -23.72
N ILE A 274 -6.55 -6.30 -22.76
CA ILE A 274 -5.15 -5.97 -23.06
C ILE A 274 -4.39 -7.30 -23.23
N PRO A 275 -4.06 -7.74 -24.47
CA PRO A 275 -3.27 -8.94 -24.67
C PRO A 275 -1.84 -8.63 -24.21
N GLY A 276 -1.37 -9.33 -23.18
CA GLY A 276 -0.08 -9.05 -22.53
C GLY A 276 -0.11 -9.09 -21.00
N LEU A 277 -1.28 -9.17 -20.37
CA LEU A 277 -1.40 -9.59 -18.94
C LEU A 277 -1.13 -11.09 -18.76
N SER A 278 -1.13 -11.82 -19.87
CA SER A 278 -0.56 -13.14 -20.07
C SER A 278 0.19 -13.09 -21.40
N ASP A 279 1.51 -13.24 -21.38
CA ASP A 279 2.36 -13.15 -22.58
C ASP A 279 2.08 -14.34 -23.50
N THR A 280 1.19 -14.14 -24.48
CA THR A 280 0.78 -15.20 -25.42
C THR A 280 1.95 -15.73 -26.24
N GLY A 281 3.01 -14.94 -26.44
CA GLY A 281 4.25 -15.38 -27.09
C GLY A 281 5.05 -16.36 -26.21
N ALA A 282 5.08 -16.13 -24.90
CA ALA A 282 5.70 -17.07 -23.95
C ALA A 282 4.95 -18.41 -23.93
N TYR A 283 3.61 -18.40 -23.89
CA TYR A 283 2.85 -19.65 -23.96
C TYR A 283 3.07 -20.39 -25.27
N GLN A 284 3.07 -19.70 -26.42
CA GLN A 284 3.32 -20.32 -27.73
C GLN A 284 4.73 -20.94 -27.88
N LEU A 285 5.73 -20.45 -27.14
CA LEU A 285 7.09 -21.00 -27.12
C LEU A 285 7.23 -22.23 -26.21
N PHE A 286 6.40 -22.36 -25.17
CA PHE A 286 6.45 -23.48 -24.21
C PHE A 286 5.33 -24.52 -24.38
N THR A 287 4.34 -24.30 -25.25
CA THR A 287 3.32 -25.29 -25.63
C THR A 287 3.54 -25.88 -27.01
N ARG A 288 4.78 -25.89 -27.52
CA ARG A 288 5.16 -26.67 -28.71
C ARG A 288 5.88 -27.94 -28.33
#